data_AF-A0A520BET6-F1
#
_entry.id   AF-A0A520BET6-F1
#
_cell.length_a   1.000
_cell.length_b   1.000
_cell.length_c   1.000
_cell.angle_alpha   90.00
_cell.angle_beta   90.00
_cell.angle_gamma   90.00
#
_symmetry.space_group_name_H-M   'P 1'
#
loop_
_entity.id
_entity.type
_entity.pdbx_description
1 polymer ?
#
loop_
_entity_poly.entity_id
_entity_poly.type
_entity_poly.pdbx_seq_one_letter_code
_entity_poly.pdbx_strand_id
1 'polypeptide(L)' 'EYTKAINHTNTQQVNEWQKASLKDCVYESYQICNKIYATGIKNDDKLSYRYNFDWIETVNSQLLKGGVRLAGILNSIYK' A
#
# COMPACT_ATOMS: atom_id res chain seq x y z
N GLU A 1 -15.33 -4.42 -6.42
CA GLU A 1 -14.52 -4.39 -5.20
C GLU A 1 -13.39 -3.36 -5.25
N TYR A 2 -12.22 -3.66 -5.83
CA TYR A 2 -11.04 -2.79 -5.72
C TYR A 2 -11.19 -1.38 -6.27
N THR A 3 -11.88 -1.20 -7.41
CA THR A 3 -12.10 0.13 -8.02
C THR A 3 -12.84 1.11 -7.12
N LYS A 4 -13.65 0.62 -6.17
CA LYS A 4 -14.28 1.46 -5.13
C LYS A 4 -13.32 1.78 -3.97
N ALA A 5 -12.30 0.97 -3.72
CA ALA A 5 -11.37 1.17 -2.62
C ALA A 5 -10.14 2.01 -3.01
N ILE A 6 -9.70 1.93 -4.27
CA ILE A 6 -8.43 2.48 -4.75
C ILE A 6 -8.54 3.83 -5.46
N ASN A 7 -9.65 4.56 -5.29
CA ASN A 7 -9.85 5.86 -5.96
C ASN A 7 -10.46 6.94 -5.06
N HIS A 8 -10.32 6.79 -3.74
CA HIS A 8 -10.80 7.77 -2.77
C HIS A 8 -9.64 8.28 -1.94
N THR A 9 -9.10 9.43 -2.35
CA THR A 9 -8.09 10.20 -1.61
C THR A 9 -8.56 11.63 -1.44
N ASN A 10 -8.12 12.29 -0.39
CA ASN A 10 -8.26 13.75 -0.28
C ASN A 10 -6.98 14.47 -0.74
N THR A 11 -7.10 15.77 -1.02
CA THR A 11 -5.98 16.59 -1.52
C THR A 11 -4.77 16.58 -0.59
N GLN A 12 -4.98 16.53 0.73
CA GLN A 12 -3.90 16.46 1.70
C GLN A 12 -3.11 15.15 1.56
N GLN A 13 -3.79 14.00 1.49
CA GLN A 13 -3.16 12.69 1.29
C GLN A 13 -2.38 12.63 -0.03
N VAL A 14 -2.94 13.18 -1.11
CA VAL A 14 -2.24 13.23 -2.40
C VAL A 14 -0.94 14.02 -2.28
N ASN A 15 -1.01 15.21 -1.70
CA ASN A 15 0.16 16.08 -1.52
C ASN A 15 1.23 15.46 -0.62
N GLU A 16 0.82 14.74 0.43
CA GLU A 16 1.74 14.05 1.34
C GLU A 16 2.39 12.85 0.65
N TRP A 17 1.61 11.98 0.01
CA TRP A 17 2.14 10.75 -0.57
C TRP A 17 2.99 10.98 -1.81
N GLN A 18 2.72 12.02 -2.60
CA GLN A 18 3.56 12.39 -3.74
C GLN A 18 4.93 12.95 -3.33
N LYS A 19 5.09 13.41 -2.09
CA LYS A 19 6.37 13.88 -1.55
C LYS A 19 7.24 12.77 -0.96
N ALA A 20 6.68 11.57 -0.79
CA ALA A 20 7.41 10.45 -0.20
C ALA A 20 8.60 10.06 -1.09
N SER A 21 9.78 9.89 -0.48
CA SER A 21 10.94 9.40 -1.20
C SER A 21 10.83 7.88 -1.46
N LEU A 22 11.63 7.36 -2.40
CA LEU A 22 11.71 5.91 -2.60
C LEU A 22 12.11 5.17 -1.31
N LYS A 23 13.00 5.77 -0.52
CA LYS A 23 13.43 5.21 0.78
C LYS A 23 12.26 5.09 1.73
N ASP A 24 11.42 6.11 1.83
CA ASP A 24 10.22 6.08 2.68
C ASP A 24 9.23 5.02 2.20
N CYS A 25 9.03 4.91 0.89
CA CYS A 25 8.15 3.89 0.31
C CYS A 25 8.61 2.47 0.67
N VAL A 26 9.90 2.18 0.50
CA VAL A 26 10.48 0.86 0.83
C VAL A 26 10.42 0.59 2.33
N TYR A 27 10.70 1.60 3.16
CA TYR A 27 10.64 1.47 4.61
C TYR A 27 9.21 1.19 5.11
N GLU A 28 8.21 1.89 4.58
CA GLU A 28 6.80 1.62 4.88
C GLU A 28 6.39 0.19 4.49
N SER A 29 6.79 -0.28 3.31
CA SER A 29 6.52 -1.66 2.88
C SER A 29 7.18 -2.67 3.82
N TYR A 30 8.43 -2.44 4.22
CA TYR A 30 9.14 -3.28 5.19
C TYR A 30 8.42 -3.35 6.54
N GLN A 31 7.94 -2.22 7.05
CA GLN A 31 7.17 -2.18 8.30
C GLN A 31 5.87 -2.98 8.23
N ILE A 32 5.18 -2.94 7.08
CA ILE A 32 3.96 -3.73 6.86
C ILE A 32 4.28 -5.22 6.81
N CYS A 33 5.31 -5.62 6.06
CA CYS A 33 5.76 -7.01 5.99
C CYS A 33 6.10 -7.56 7.38
N ASN A 34 6.80 -6.79 8.21
CA ASN A 34 7.10 -7.20 9.58
C ASN A 34 5.85 -7.46 10.43
N LYS A 35 4.80 -6.64 10.28
CA LYS A 35 3.52 -6.88 10.96
C LYS A 35 2.86 -8.17 10.49
N ILE A 36 2.88 -8.43 9.18
CA ILE A 36 2.33 -9.67 8.60
C ILE A 36 3.08 -10.88 9.15
N TYR A 37 4.41 -10.89 9.12
CA TYR A 37 5.20 -12.02 9.61
C TYR A 37 5.13 -12.21 11.12
N ALA A 38 4.94 -11.14 11.89
CA ALA A 38 4.75 -11.23 13.34
C ALA A 38 3.46 -11.96 13.76
N THR A 39 2.52 -12.21 12.82
CA THR A 39 1.31 -12.99 13.11
C THR A 39 1.57 -14.49 13.31
N GLY A 40 2.81 -14.95 13.09
CA GLY A 40 3.19 -16.35 13.33
C GLY A 40 2.91 -17.29 12.16
N ILE A 41 2.64 -16.75 10.97
CA ILE A 41 2.49 -17.50 9.73
C ILE A 41 3.80 -18.24 9.42
N LYS A 42 3.68 -19.53 9.13
CA LYS A 42 4.79 -20.41 8.78
C LYS A 42 4.75 -20.75 7.30
N ASN A 43 5.87 -21.26 6.82
CA ASN A 43 5.91 -21.89 5.50
C ASN A 43 4.87 -23.01 5.45
N ASP A 44 4.20 -23.15 4.31
CA ASP A 44 3.15 -24.12 4.04
C ASP A 44 1.83 -23.96 4.83
N ASP A 45 1.67 -22.87 5.59
CA ASP A 45 0.38 -22.56 6.20
C ASP A 45 -0.69 -22.35 5.12
N LYS A 46 -1.83 -23.04 5.28
CA LYS A 46 -3.00 -22.87 4.40
C LYS A 46 -3.75 -21.61 4.76
N LEU A 47 -3.29 -20.48 4.24
CA LEU A 47 -3.96 -19.19 4.37
C LEU A 47 -5.30 -19.23 3.64
N SER A 48 -6.38 -18.88 4.36
CA SER A 48 -7.75 -18.95 3.86
C SER A 48 -8.44 -17.60 3.94
N TYR A 49 -9.78 -17.58 3.88
CA TYR A 49 -10.59 -16.37 3.89
C TYR A 49 -10.25 -15.39 5.04
N ARG A 50 -9.91 -15.91 6.22
CA ARG A 50 -9.55 -15.09 7.38
C ARG A 50 -8.33 -14.20 7.10
N TYR A 51 -7.30 -14.76 6.47
CA TYR A 51 -6.09 -14.02 6.10
C TYR A 51 -6.41 -12.90 5.11
N ASN A 52 -7.22 -13.20 4.08
CA ASN A 52 -7.66 -12.17 3.14
C ASN A 52 -8.43 -11.07 3.86
N PHE A 53 -9.37 -11.43 4.74
CA PHE A 53 -10.15 -10.45 5.50
C PHE A 53 -9.26 -9.57 6.40
N ASP A 54 -8.23 -10.14 7.03
CA ASP A 54 -7.31 -9.38 7.88
C ASP A 54 -6.45 -8.37 7.12
N TRP A 55 -6.09 -8.67 5.86
CA TRP A 55 -5.11 -7.88 5.12
C TRP A 55 -5.67 -7.12 3.92
N ILE A 56 -6.94 -7.32 3.56
CA ILE A 56 -7.55 -6.67 2.39
C ILE A 56 -7.49 -5.13 2.47
N GLU A 57 -7.69 -4.56 3.66
CA GLU A 57 -7.57 -3.11 3.86
C GLU A 57 -6.13 -2.64 3.64
N THR A 58 -5.15 -3.40 4.11
CA THR A 58 -3.73 -3.11 3.90
C THR A 58 -3.40 -3.13 2.41
N VAL A 59 -3.86 -4.15 1.67
CA VAL A 59 -3.69 -4.24 0.21
C VAL A 59 -4.30 -3.03 -0.48
N ASN A 60 -5.55 -2.69 -0.17
CA ASN A 60 -6.24 -1.53 -0.74
C ASN A 60 -5.47 -0.22 -0.49
N SER A 61 -4.98 -0.03 0.74
CA SER A 61 -4.18 1.15 1.11
C SER A 61 -2.86 1.23 0.32
N GLN A 62 -2.16 0.11 0.15
CA GLN A 62 -0.91 0.07 -0.62
C GLN A 62 -1.13 0.33 -2.11
N LEU A 63 -2.19 -0.23 -2.70
CA LEU A 63 -2.56 0.05 -4.10
C LEU A 63 -2.88 1.53 -4.32
N LEU A 64 -3.64 2.14 -3.41
CA LEU A 64 -4.00 3.55 -3.46
C LEU A 64 -2.77 4.46 -3.36
N LYS A 65 -1.93 4.24 -2.35
CA LYS A 65 -0.67 5.00 -2.17
C LYS A 65 0.26 4.83 -3.36
N GLY A 66 0.39 3.59 -3.87
CA GLY A 66 1.23 3.27 -5.03
C GLY A 66 0.80 4.03 -6.28
N GLY A 67 -0.50 4.05 -6.57
CA GLY A 67 -1.06 4.81 -7.71
C GLY A 67 -0.79 6.32 -7.60
N VAL A 68 -1.01 6.91 -6.42
CA VAL A 68 -0.76 8.33 -6.17
C VAL A 68 0.73 8.68 -6.31
N ARG A 69 1.62 7.86 -5.75
CA ARG A 69 3.08 8.02 -5.86
C ARG A 69 3.55 7.92 -7.30
N LEU A 70 3.08 6.91 -8.04
CA LEU A 70 3.40 6.73 -9.45
C LEU A 70 2.95 7.93 -10.29
N ALA A 71 1.73 8.43 -10.07
CA ALA A 71 1.24 9.63 -10.74
C ALA A 71 2.13 10.85 -10.44
N GLY A 72 2.59 11.01 -9.20
CA GLY A 72 3.55 12.06 -8.83
C GLY A 72 4.89 11.97 -9.58
N ILE A 73 5.44 10.76 -9.71
CA ILE A 73 6.68 10.50 -10.46
C ILE A 73 6.48 10.78 -11.96
N LEU A 74 5.39 10.30 -12.55
CA LEU A 74 5.11 10.54 -13.97
C LEU A 74 4.94 12.04 -14.26
N ASN A 75 4.22 12.76 -13.39
CA ASN A 75 4.05 14.21 -13.52
C ASN A 75 5.36 14.98 -13.34
N SER A 76 6.34 14.46 -12.58
CA SER A 76 7.64 15.13 -12.45
C SER A 76 8.54 14.90 -13.67
N ILE A 77 8.39 13.76 -14.35
CA ILE A 77 9.15 13.39 -15.56
C ILE A 77 8.61 14.10 -16.81
N TYR A 78 7.28 14.11 -16.99
CA TYR A 78 6.62 14.52 -18.25
C TYR A 78 5.96 15.90 -18.17
N LYS A 79 6.48 16.77 -17.32
CA LYS A 79 5.93 18.10 -17.09
C LYS A 79 6.02 19.01 -18.32
#